data_AF-A0AA87Y5U4-F1
#
_entry.id   AF-A0AA87Y5U4-F1
#
_cell.length_a   1.000
_cell.length_b   1.000
_cell.length_c   1.000
_cell.angle_alpha   90.00
_cell.angle_beta   90.00
_cell.angle_gamma   90.00
#
_symmetry.space_group_name_H-M   'P 1'
#
loop_
_entity.id
_entity.type
_entity.pdbx_description
1 polymer ?
#
loop_
_entity_poly.entity_id
_entity_poly.type
_entity_poly.pdbx_seq_one_letter_code
_entity_poly.pdbx_strand_id
1 'polypeptide(L)'
;MAFVKSVLALAATALLAASAASAATTLNFDEQAESSLFIYSTPLTDRYAPLGITFSGTTTPQNTRGGYILDQASNFGFDALSGTNFLAFNAPTTGNVENIAFATASAFVSIWGASSFGGTFTMNAYDAAGTLLDSAVADFSTNWTQLSVASIGIARVELIGNNGAYAYDDLHVSAVPEPSTWGMLLVGGGMLGWLARRRHSA
;
A
#
# COMPACT_ATOMS: atom_id res chain seq x y z
N MET A 1 49.64 -49.61 -13.59
CA MET A 1 48.38 -49.35 -12.86
C MET A 1 48.61 -48.21 -11.89
N ALA A 2 48.17 -47.01 -12.22
CA ALA A 2 48.18 -45.86 -11.31
C ALA A 2 46.87 -45.09 -11.53
N PHE A 3 45.96 -45.17 -10.57
CA PHE A 3 44.71 -44.41 -10.56
C PHE A 3 44.98 -43.03 -9.92
N VAL A 4 44.85 -41.97 -10.71
CA VAL A 4 44.93 -40.58 -10.24
C VAL A 4 43.58 -40.21 -9.62
N LYS A 5 43.64 -39.65 -8.41
CA LYS A 5 42.51 -39.26 -7.56
C LYS A 5 41.78 -38.06 -8.13
N SER A 6 40.46 -38.19 -8.32
CA SER A 6 39.55 -37.09 -8.61
C SER A 6 39.39 -36.20 -7.38
N VAL A 7 39.75 -34.92 -7.49
CA VAL A 7 39.39 -33.88 -6.52
C VAL A 7 38.23 -33.10 -7.12
N LEU A 8 37.01 -33.32 -6.63
CA LEU A 8 35.89 -32.43 -6.86
C LEU A 8 35.91 -31.36 -5.75
N ALA A 9 36.34 -30.15 -6.08
CA ALA A 9 36.13 -28.98 -5.23
C ALA A 9 34.73 -28.43 -5.51
N LEU A 10 33.80 -28.63 -4.58
CA LEU A 10 32.48 -28.01 -4.63
C LEU A 10 32.55 -26.65 -3.91
N ALA A 11 32.76 -25.58 -4.67
CA ALA A 11 32.61 -24.22 -4.16
C ALA A 11 31.12 -23.83 -4.22
N ALA A 12 30.44 -23.87 -3.08
CA ALA A 12 29.07 -23.39 -2.95
C ALA A 12 29.08 -21.89 -2.62
N THR A 13 29.01 -21.05 -3.65
CA THR A 13 28.78 -19.61 -3.48
C THR A 13 27.29 -19.39 -3.21
N ALA A 14 26.88 -19.43 -1.94
CA ALA A 14 25.53 -19.06 -1.54
C ALA A 14 25.38 -17.54 -1.65
N LEU A 15 24.75 -17.08 -2.72
CA LEU A 15 24.37 -15.68 -2.90
C LEU A 15 23.23 -15.39 -1.91
N LEU A 16 23.56 -14.77 -0.78
CA LEU A 16 22.59 -14.26 0.20
C LEU A 16 21.86 -13.07 -0.41
N ALA A 17 20.79 -13.34 -1.16
CA ALA A 17 19.78 -12.33 -1.46
C ALA A 17 18.94 -12.12 -0.19
N ALA A 18 19.34 -11.20 0.67
CA ALA A 18 18.46 -10.70 1.72
C ALA A 18 17.34 -9.90 1.03
N SER A 19 16.11 -10.43 1.00
CA SER A 19 14.96 -9.59 0.64
C SER A 19 14.65 -8.71 1.85
N ALA A 20 14.58 -7.40 1.61
CA ALA A 20 14.27 -6.43 2.64
C ALA A 20 12.81 -6.61 3.07
N ALA A 21 12.57 -6.81 4.37
CA ALA A 21 11.22 -6.68 4.91
C ALA A 21 10.75 -5.24 4.64
N SER A 22 9.62 -5.09 3.95
CA SER A 22 9.04 -3.77 3.72
C SER A 22 8.44 -3.28 5.04
N ALA A 23 8.85 -2.08 5.46
CA ALA A 23 8.31 -1.44 6.67
C ALA A 23 6.89 -0.92 6.39
N ALA A 24 6.16 -0.61 7.47
CA ALA A 24 4.90 0.09 7.30
C ALA A 24 5.12 1.49 6.70
N THR A 25 4.27 1.88 5.76
CA THR A 25 4.29 3.17 5.07
C THR A 25 3.05 3.96 5.46
N THR A 26 3.23 5.24 5.78
CA THR A 26 2.12 6.19 5.96
C THR A 26 2.28 7.33 4.96
N LEU A 27 1.22 7.66 4.22
CA LEU A 27 1.12 8.81 3.34
C LEU A 27 0.06 9.77 3.89
N ASN A 28 0.46 10.97 4.26
CA ASN A 28 -0.42 12.05 4.69
C ASN A 28 -0.57 13.17 3.65
N PHE A 29 0.07 13.03 2.48
CA PHE A 29 -0.05 13.96 1.36
C PHE A 29 0.52 15.37 1.58
N ASP A 30 1.29 15.58 2.66
CA ASP A 30 1.84 16.89 3.07
C ASP A 30 3.29 17.14 2.62
N GLU A 31 3.83 16.35 1.69
CA GLU A 31 5.25 16.43 1.34
C GLU A 31 5.61 17.71 0.56
N GLN A 32 4.61 18.42 0.05
CA GLN A 32 4.75 19.70 -0.65
C GLN A 32 3.49 20.56 -0.53
N ALA A 33 3.62 21.86 -0.79
CA ALA A 33 2.46 22.74 -0.88
C ALA A 33 1.61 22.41 -2.12
N GLU A 34 0.29 22.40 -1.96
CA GLU A 34 -0.66 22.05 -3.02
C GLU A 34 -1.64 23.19 -3.30
N SER A 35 -2.28 23.11 -4.46
CA SER A 35 -3.32 24.07 -4.86
C SER A 35 -4.63 23.79 -4.11
N SER A 36 -5.41 24.84 -3.83
CA SER A 36 -6.79 24.70 -3.35
C SER A 36 -7.82 24.47 -4.46
N LEU A 37 -7.37 24.39 -5.73
CA LEU A 37 -8.23 24.27 -6.90
C LEU A 37 -7.79 23.13 -7.80
N PHE A 38 -8.74 22.26 -8.17
CA PHE A 38 -8.54 21.13 -9.09
C PHE A 38 -7.88 21.53 -10.42
N ILE A 39 -8.23 22.70 -10.98
CA ILE A 39 -7.71 23.16 -12.28
C ILE A 39 -6.20 23.41 -12.30
N TYR A 40 -5.59 23.64 -11.14
CA TYR A 40 -4.14 23.85 -11.00
C TYR A 40 -3.43 22.64 -10.39
N SER A 41 -4.16 21.55 -10.17
CA SER A 41 -3.61 20.31 -9.60
C SER A 41 -3.47 19.23 -10.68
N THR A 42 -2.59 18.28 -10.43
CA THR A 42 -2.43 17.09 -11.27
C THR A 42 -2.87 15.85 -10.51
N PRO A 43 -3.45 14.85 -11.20
CA PRO A 43 -3.79 13.59 -10.56
C PRO A 43 -2.56 12.91 -9.98
N LEU A 44 -2.76 12.12 -8.92
CA LEU A 44 -1.65 11.60 -8.14
C LEU A 44 -0.77 10.59 -8.90
N THR A 45 -1.40 9.73 -9.69
CA THR A 45 -0.79 8.68 -10.53
C THR A 45 0.44 8.00 -9.90
N ASP A 46 1.64 8.38 -10.35
CA ASP A 46 2.90 7.70 -10.05
C ASP A 46 3.73 8.44 -8.98
N ARG A 47 3.19 9.49 -8.35
CA ARG A 47 3.95 10.32 -7.40
C ARG A 47 4.59 9.50 -6.26
N TYR A 48 3.88 8.48 -5.78
CA TYR A 48 4.35 7.59 -4.71
C TYR A 48 4.88 6.24 -5.20
N ALA A 49 5.08 6.07 -6.52
CA ALA A 49 5.67 4.85 -7.07
C ALA A 49 7.04 4.48 -6.46
N PRO A 50 7.91 5.45 -6.08
CA PRO A 50 9.15 5.14 -5.37
C PRO A 50 8.96 4.49 -3.99
N LEU A 51 7.80 4.67 -3.37
CA LEU A 51 7.40 4.01 -2.12
C LEU A 51 6.66 2.68 -2.37
N GLY A 52 6.54 2.25 -3.63
CA GLY A 52 5.82 1.06 -4.03
C GLY A 52 4.30 1.22 -4.03
N ILE A 53 3.79 2.46 -4.09
CA ILE A 53 2.35 2.76 -4.07
C ILE A 53 1.99 3.56 -5.33
N THR A 54 1.09 3.05 -6.16
CA THR A 54 0.60 3.76 -7.35
C THR A 54 -0.91 3.96 -7.30
N PHE A 55 -1.34 5.10 -7.84
CA PHE A 55 -2.72 5.57 -7.81
C PHE A 55 -3.28 5.60 -9.23
N SER A 56 -4.57 5.32 -9.41
CA SER A 56 -5.24 5.35 -10.70
C SER A 56 -6.76 5.40 -10.56
N GLY A 57 -7.44 6.24 -11.34
CA GLY A 57 -8.89 6.22 -11.44
C GLY A 57 -9.43 5.02 -12.24
N THR A 58 -10.74 4.94 -12.43
CA THR A 58 -11.35 3.98 -13.37
C THR A 58 -11.15 4.43 -14.81
N THR A 59 -10.84 3.47 -15.68
CA THR A 59 -10.60 3.71 -17.11
C THR A 59 -11.88 3.61 -17.98
N THR A 60 -13.04 3.31 -17.41
CA THR A 60 -14.31 3.15 -18.16
C THR A 60 -15.53 3.31 -17.24
N PRO A 61 -16.62 3.99 -17.66
CA PRO A 61 -16.83 4.70 -18.93
C PRO A 61 -16.31 6.15 -18.94
N GLN A 62 -15.87 6.65 -17.79
CA GLN A 62 -15.31 7.98 -17.66
C GLN A 62 -13.81 7.79 -17.46
N ASN A 63 -13.03 8.51 -18.25
CA ASN A 63 -11.58 8.70 -18.15
C ASN A 63 -11.23 9.45 -16.86
N THR A 64 -11.60 8.87 -15.72
CA THR A 64 -11.40 9.45 -14.41
C THR A 64 -9.93 9.32 -14.06
N ARG A 65 -9.31 10.44 -13.74
CA ARG A 65 -7.85 10.49 -13.51
C ARG A 65 -7.48 10.04 -12.09
N GLY A 66 -8.48 9.68 -11.28
CA GLY A 66 -8.34 9.43 -9.85
C GLY A 66 -8.37 10.71 -9.04
N GLY A 67 -7.92 10.61 -7.80
CA GLY A 67 -7.84 11.72 -6.85
C GLY A 67 -6.69 12.69 -7.16
N TYR A 68 -6.88 13.91 -6.67
CA TYR A 68 -5.91 14.99 -6.74
C TYR A 68 -5.52 15.38 -5.33
N ILE A 69 -4.27 15.70 -5.07
CA ILE A 69 -3.92 16.27 -3.76
C ILE A 69 -4.28 17.75 -3.78
N LEU A 70 -5.07 18.19 -2.81
CA LEU A 70 -5.43 19.58 -2.64
C LEU A 70 -5.16 20.05 -1.20
N ASP A 71 -4.96 21.35 -1.07
CA ASP A 71 -4.86 22.03 0.22
C ASP A 71 -6.25 22.20 0.88
N GLN A 72 -6.31 22.20 2.20
CA GLN A 72 -7.55 22.31 2.98
C GLN A 72 -8.39 23.57 2.69
N ALA A 73 -7.80 24.64 2.13
CA ALA A 73 -8.53 25.82 1.69
C ALA A 73 -9.43 25.56 0.45
N SER A 74 -9.51 24.33 -0.05
CA SER A 74 -10.35 23.90 -1.18
C SER A 74 -11.86 23.93 -0.93
N ASN A 75 -12.31 24.41 0.23
CA ASN A 75 -13.73 24.58 0.59
C ASN A 75 -14.54 23.26 0.57
N PHE A 76 -13.94 22.17 1.05
CA PHE A 76 -14.62 20.88 1.21
C PHE A 76 -15.55 20.81 2.42
N GLY A 77 -15.49 21.81 3.31
CA GLY A 77 -16.33 21.92 4.52
C GLY A 77 -15.76 21.21 5.75
N PHE A 78 -14.48 20.82 5.69
CA PHE A 78 -13.69 20.25 6.79
C PHE A 78 -12.20 20.55 6.53
N ASP A 79 -11.40 20.53 7.60
CA ASP A 79 -9.95 20.65 7.52
C ASP A 79 -9.31 19.28 7.23
N ALA A 80 -8.06 19.27 6.74
CA ALA A 80 -7.25 18.05 6.60
C ALA A 80 -7.17 17.28 7.93
N LEU A 81 -7.06 15.96 7.88
CA LEU A 81 -6.96 15.16 9.11
C LEU A 81 -5.60 15.39 9.76
N SER A 82 -4.56 15.39 8.95
CA SER A 82 -3.21 15.76 9.34
C SER A 82 -2.64 16.81 8.37
N GLY A 83 -1.67 17.59 8.87
CA GLY A 83 -1.05 18.68 8.10
C GLY A 83 -2.04 19.66 7.46
N THR A 84 -1.94 19.85 6.15
CA THR A 84 -2.75 20.81 5.37
C THR A 84 -3.35 20.24 4.09
N ASN A 85 -2.89 19.10 3.61
CA ASN A 85 -3.30 18.53 2.34
C ASN A 85 -4.12 17.24 2.51
N PHE A 86 -4.88 16.87 1.49
CA PHE A 86 -5.55 15.57 1.44
C PHE A 86 -5.76 15.11 0.00
N LEU A 87 -6.05 13.81 -0.18
CA LEU A 87 -6.45 13.25 -1.47
C LEU A 87 -7.93 13.57 -1.75
N ALA A 88 -8.17 14.50 -2.65
CA ALA A 88 -9.47 15.07 -2.95
C ALA A 88 -10.14 14.46 -4.19
N PHE A 89 -11.46 14.32 -4.09
CA PHE A 89 -12.34 13.92 -5.17
C PHE A 89 -13.51 14.88 -5.30
N ASN A 90 -13.93 15.09 -6.54
CA ASN A 90 -15.16 15.76 -6.88
C ASN A 90 -15.82 14.90 -7.96
N ALA A 91 -16.77 14.04 -7.58
CA ALA A 91 -17.24 12.92 -8.40
C ALA A 91 -17.62 13.32 -9.86
N PRO A 92 -18.32 14.45 -10.11
CA PRO A 92 -18.57 14.93 -11.47
C PRO A 92 -17.32 15.25 -12.32
N THR A 93 -16.18 15.56 -11.69
CA THR A 93 -14.95 16.02 -12.35
C THR A 93 -13.85 14.96 -12.35
N THR A 94 -13.66 14.27 -11.22
CA THR A 94 -12.52 13.37 -10.99
C THR A 94 -12.89 11.91 -11.09
N GLY A 95 -14.19 11.58 -11.15
CA GLY A 95 -14.68 10.23 -10.88
C GLY A 95 -14.80 9.95 -9.39
N ASN A 96 -15.36 8.78 -9.10
CA ASN A 96 -15.72 8.37 -7.75
C ASN A 96 -14.95 7.13 -7.25
N VAL A 97 -13.96 6.67 -8.03
CA VAL A 97 -13.18 5.47 -7.75
C VAL A 97 -11.69 5.77 -7.82
N GLU A 98 -10.93 5.22 -6.88
CA GLU A 98 -9.47 5.27 -6.82
C GLU A 98 -8.90 3.87 -6.58
N ASN A 99 -7.98 3.44 -7.43
CA ASN A 99 -7.25 2.20 -7.29
C ASN A 99 -5.85 2.50 -6.76
N ILE A 100 -5.53 1.95 -5.60
CA ILE A 100 -4.22 2.05 -4.97
C ILE A 100 -3.56 0.68 -5.07
N ALA A 101 -2.53 0.56 -5.91
CA ALA A 101 -1.79 -0.68 -6.12
C ALA A 101 -0.48 -0.67 -5.34
N PHE A 102 -0.09 -1.85 -4.84
CA PHE A 102 1.13 -2.04 -4.05
C PHE A 102 2.13 -2.90 -4.81
N ALA A 103 3.38 -2.42 -4.90
CA ALA A 103 4.48 -3.18 -5.51
C ALA A 103 4.81 -4.46 -4.75
N THR A 104 4.58 -4.47 -3.44
CA THR A 104 4.66 -5.64 -2.57
C THR A 104 3.32 -5.81 -1.86
N ALA A 105 2.84 -7.04 -1.78
CA ALA A 105 1.54 -7.30 -1.18
C ALA A 105 1.50 -6.90 0.30
N SER A 106 0.42 -6.22 0.69
CA SER A 106 0.16 -5.76 2.03
C SER A 106 -0.64 -6.79 2.84
N ALA A 107 -0.51 -6.70 4.17
CA ALA A 107 -1.30 -7.46 5.15
C ALA A 107 -2.50 -6.66 5.67
N PHE A 108 -2.37 -5.33 5.65
CA PHE A 108 -3.32 -4.40 6.25
C PHE A 108 -3.19 -3.04 5.59
N VAL A 109 -4.33 -2.47 5.24
CA VAL A 109 -4.46 -1.12 4.68
C VAL A 109 -5.54 -0.38 5.44
N SER A 110 -5.28 0.87 5.80
CA SER A 110 -6.31 1.77 6.32
C SER A 110 -6.17 3.17 5.76
N ILE A 111 -7.27 3.89 5.67
CA ILE A 111 -7.31 5.30 5.25
C ILE A 111 -8.48 5.99 5.92
N TRP A 112 -8.37 7.29 6.16
CA TRP A 112 -9.47 8.09 6.68
C TRP A 112 -10.22 8.76 5.55
N GLY A 113 -11.54 8.90 5.68
CA GLY A 113 -12.39 9.57 4.71
C GLY A 113 -13.34 10.59 5.36
N ALA A 114 -13.62 11.67 4.63
CA ALA A 114 -14.55 12.72 5.03
C ALA A 114 -15.31 13.30 3.83
N SER A 115 -16.55 13.75 4.06
CA SER A 115 -17.36 14.51 3.09
C SER A 115 -18.42 15.36 3.79
N SER A 116 -18.61 16.60 3.32
CA SER A 116 -19.72 17.46 3.73
C SER A 116 -21.04 17.14 3.03
N PHE A 117 -21.04 16.26 2.02
CA PHE A 117 -22.22 15.89 1.23
C PHE A 117 -22.90 14.62 1.74
N GLY A 118 -22.33 13.94 2.74
CA GLY A 118 -22.81 12.63 3.21
C GLY A 118 -22.61 11.53 2.16
N GLY A 119 -23.34 10.41 2.29
CA GLY A 119 -23.15 9.23 1.46
C GLY A 119 -22.28 8.18 2.16
N THR A 120 -21.61 7.33 1.38
CA THR A 120 -20.73 6.28 1.90
C THR A 120 -19.44 6.21 1.10
N PHE A 121 -18.40 5.71 1.76
CA PHE A 121 -17.18 5.27 1.10
C PHE A 121 -16.94 3.79 1.38
N THR A 122 -16.46 3.09 0.36
CA THR A 122 -16.14 1.66 0.39
C THR A 122 -14.67 1.47 0.06
N MET A 123 -13.99 0.58 0.78
CA MET A 123 -12.65 0.09 0.45
C MET A 123 -12.75 -1.41 0.17
N ASN A 124 -12.45 -1.81 -1.06
CA ASN A 124 -12.36 -3.21 -1.45
C ASN A 124 -10.89 -3.61 -1.60
N ALA A 125 -10.44 -4.64 -0.89
CA ALA A 125 -9.10 -5.21 -1.03
C ALA A 125 -9.11 -6.37 -2.02
N TYR A 126 -8.16 -6.38 -2.94
CA TYR A 126 -8.00 -7.44 -3.94
C TYR A 126 -6.60 -8.04 -3.92
N ASP A 127 -6.51 -9.32 -4.25
CA ASP A 127 -5.24 -9.96 -4.58
C ASP A 127 -4.74 -9.57 -5.99
N ALA A 128 -3.57 -10.09 -6.39
CA ALA A 128 -2.98 -9.83 -7.70
C ALA A 128 -3.79 -10.44 -8.86
N ALA A 129 -4.64 -11.43 -8.60
CA ALA A 129 -5.54 -12.03 -9.59
C ALA A 129 -6.87 -11.28 -9.72
N GLY A 130 -7.13 -10.28 -8.87
CA GLY A 130 -8.36 -9.53 -8.82
C GLY A 130 -9.46 -10.19 -7.98
N THR A 131 -9.14 -11.18 -7.16
CA THR A 131 -10.08 -11.77 -6.19
C THR A 131 -10.30 -10.80 -5.05
N LEU A 132 -11.56 -10.53 -4.69
CA LEU A 132 -11.89 -9.75 -3.50
C LEU A 132 -11.48 -10.54 -2.25
N LEU A 133 -10.63 -9.94 -1.44
CA LEU A 133 -10.11 -10.52 -0.20
C LEU A 133 -10.87 -10.03 1.04
N ASP A 134 -11.17 -8.74 1.08
CA ASP A 134 -11.83 -8.07 2.21
C ASP A 134 -12.50 -6.77 1.73
N SER A 135 -13.45 -6.25 2.51
CA SER A 135 -14.15 -5.01 2.21
C SER A 135 -14.57 -4.29 3.49
N ALA A 136 -14.46 -2.97 3.48
CA ALA A 136 -14.94 -2.10 4.54
C ALA A 136 -15.83 -1.00 3.97
N VAL A 137 -16.87 -0.62 4.71
CA VAL A 137 -17.80 0.45 4.34
C VAL A 137 -18.02 1.35 5.54
N ALA A 138 -18.07 2.66 5.29
CA ALA A 138 -18.39 3.65 6.29
C ALA A 138 -19.25 4.77 5.68
N ASP A 139 -20.07 5.39 6.54
CA ASP A 139 -20.83 6.58 6.16
C ASP A 139 -19.91 7.79 6.14
N PHE A 140 -20.05 8.61 5.10
CA PHE A 140 -19.40 9.90 5.05
C PHE A 140 -19.98 10.85 6.10
N SER A 141 -19.09 11.60 6.75
CA SER A 141 -19.44 12.75 7.57
C SER A 141 -18.35 13.82 7.44
N THR A 142 -18.59 15.01 7.99
CA THR A 142 -17.55 16.04 8.10
C THR A 142 -16.47 15.66 9.13
N ASN A 143 -16.76 14.72 10.02
CA ASN A 143 -15.75 14.10 10.86
C ASN A 143 -15.07 12.97 10.05
N TRP A 144 -13.75 12.92 10.14
CA TRP A 144 -12.97 11.85 9.54
C TRP A 144 -13.32 10.50 10.15
N THR A 145 -13.63 9.53 9.29
CA THR A 145 -13.93 8.15 9.66
C THR A 145 -12.92 7.21 9.00
N GLN A 146 -12.41 6.24 9.73
CA GLN A 146 -11.41 5.30 9.20
C GLN A 146 -12.07 4.12 8.50
N LEU A 147 -11.55 3.74 7.33
CA LEU A 147 -11.70 2.41 6.75
C LEU A 147 -10.43 1.61 6.96
N SER A 148 -10.59 0.31 7.18
CA SER A 148 -9.47 -0.62 7.26
C SER A 148 -9.86 -1.99 6.73
N VAL A 149 -8.93 -2.63 6.04
CA VAL A 149 -9.04 -4.00 5.53
C VAL A 149 -7.79 -4.79 5.91
N ALA A 150 -7.96 -6.08 6.18
CA ALA A 150 -6.88 -6.95 6.63
C ALA A 150 -6.97 -8.32 5.97
N SER A 151 -5.96 -8.67 5.18
CA SER A 151 -5.86 -9.99 4.54
C SER A 151 -4.44 -10.24 4.09
N ILE A 152 -4.08 -11.51 3.93
CA ILE A 152 -2.77 -11.87 3.37
C ILE A 152 -2.83 -11.67 1.86
N GLY A 153 -1.90 -10.90 1.31
CA GLY A 153 -1.72 -10.81 -0.14
C GLY A 153 -2.50 -9.69 -0.81
N ILE A 154 -2.86 -8.62 -0.09
CA ILE A 154 -3.53 -7.46 -0.68
C ILE A 154 -2.58 -6.79 -1.68
N ALA A 155 -2.89 -6.89 -2.97
CA ALA A 155 -2.10 -6.29 -4.04
C ALA A 155 -2.66 -4.92 -4.47
N ARG A 156 -3.96 -4.70 -4.25
CA ARG A 156 -4.65 -3.45 -4.58
C ARG A 156 -5.79 -3.20 -3.62
N VAL A 157 -6.04 -1.94 -3.28
CA VAL A 157 -7.33 -1.50 -2.74
C VAL A 157 -8.04 -0.58 -3.73
N GLU A 158 -9.36 -0.67 -3.76
CA GLU A 158 -10.23 0.22 -4.52
C GLU A 158 -11.07 1.04 -3.53
N LEU A 159 -10.91 2.35 -3.55
CA LEU A 159 -11.71 3.29 -2.78
C LEU A 159 -12.84 3.80 -3.66
N ILE A 160 -14.07 3.73 -3.16
CA ILE A 160 -15.27 4.15 -3.89
C ILE A 160 -16.03 5.14 -3.01
N GLY A 161 -16.10 6.41 -3.42
CA GLY A 161 -17.07 7.35 -2.88
C GLY A 161 -18.34 7.34 -3.74
N ASN A 162 -19.49 7.70 -3.19
CA ASN A 162 -20.74 7.69 -3.95
C ASN A 162 -21.49 9.03 -3.99
N ASN A 163 -20.95 10.10 -3.41
CA ASN A 163 -21.64 11.37 -3.39
C ASN A 163 -20.71 12.59 -3.35
N GLY A 164 -21.01 13.58 -4.20
CA GLY A 164 -20.45 14.92 -4.15
C GLY A 164 -18.92 15.01 -4.19
N ALA A 165 -18.38 15.89 -3.34
CA ALA A 165 -16.96 16.04 -3.10
C ALA A 165 -16.58 15.41 -1.75
N TYR A 166 -15.45 14.73 -1.72
CA TYR A 166 -14.96 14.00 -0.55
C TYR A 166 -13.45 13.90 -0.58
N ALA A 167 -12.85 13.59 0.57
CA ALA A 167 -11.42 13.46 0.69
C ALA A 167 -11.03 12.18 1.42
N TYR A 168 -9.81 11.72 1.14
CA TYR A 168 -9.11 10.73 1.92
C TYR A 168 -7.80 11.29 2.46
N ASP A 169 -7.38 10.80 3.63
CA ASP A 169 -6.15 11.22 4.28
C ASP A 169 -5.54 10.08 5.12
N ASP A 170 -4.25 10.23 5.47
CA ASP A 170 -3.48 9.30 6.31
C ASP A 170 -3.60 7.83 5.86
N LEU A 171 -3.20 7.55 4.60
CA LEU A 171 -3.11 6.18 4.09
C LEU A 171 -2.00 5.44 4.84
N HIS A 172 -2.36 4.37 5.53
CA HIS A 172 -1.43 3.48 6.21
C HIS A 172 -1.44 2.10 5.57
N VAL A 173 -0.25 1.58 5.26
CA VAL A 173 -0.04 0.27 4.64
C VAL A 173 1.01 -0.47 5.44
N SER A 174 0.71 -1.69 5.89
CA SER A 174 1.71 -2.56 6.49
C SER A 174 1.95 -3.78 5.61
N ALA A 175 3.21 -4.08 5.32
CA ALA A 175 3.56 -5.22 4.48
C ALA A 175 3.55 -6.54 5.26
N VAL A 176 3.28 -7.65 4.55
CA VAL A 176 3.51 -8.98 5.10
C VAL A 176 5.02 -9.24 5.14
N PRO A 177 5.62 -9.66 6.26
CA PRO A 177 6.99 -10.18 6.25
C PRO A 177 7.07 -11.38 5.29
N GLU A 178 7.90 -11.29 4.25
CA GLU A 178 7.92 -12.31 3.21
C GLU A 178 8.17 -13.72 3.82
N PRO A 179 7.54 -14.78 3.30
CA PRO A 179 7.73 -16.15 3.80
C PRO A 179 9.21 -16.60 3.83
N SER A 180 10.04 -16.04 2.94
CA SER A 180 11.48 -16.26 2.92
C SER A 180 12.17 -15.81 4.23
N THR A 181 11.62 -14.82 4.95
CA THR A 181 12.14 -14.37 6.25
C THR A 181 12.07 -15.50 7.27
N TRP A 182 10.93 -16.18 7.35
CA TRP A 182 10.77 -17.35 8.20
C TRP A 182 11.62 -18.52 7.72
N GLY A 183 11.69 -18.72 6.40
CA GLY A 183 12.59 -19.70 5.80
C GLY A 183 14.05 -19.47 6.21
N MET A 184 14.54 -18.24 6.13
CA MET A 184 15.91 -17.88 6.49
C MET A 184 16.16 -17.90 8.00
N LEU A 185 15.18 -17.53 8.82
CA LEU A 185 15.27 -17.69 10.27
C LEU A 185 15.38 -19.17 10.67
N LEU A 186 14.54 -20.03 10.08
CA LEU A 186 14.54 -21.46 10.36
C LEU A 186 15.81 -22.14 9.82
N VAL A 187 16.25 -21.78 8.61
CA VAL A 187 17.51 -22.30 8.04
C VAL A 187 18.70 -21.81 8.84
N GLY A 188 18.79 -20.52 9.15
CA GLY A 188 19.87 -19.94 9.93
C GLY A 188 19.92 -20.50 11.35
N GLY A 189 18.78 -20.58 12.03
CA GLY A 189 18.65 -21.19 13.35
C GLY A 189 18.98 -22.69 13.34
N GLY A 190 18.53 -23.42 12.32
CA GLY A 190 18.84 -24.83 12.13
C GLY A 190 20.34 -25.08 11.90
N MET A 191 21.00 -24.26 11.09
CA MET A 191 22.45 -24.33 10.87
C MET A 191 23.24 -24.04 12.14
N LEU A 192 22.88 -22.98 12.89
CA LEU A 192 23.52 -22.65 14.16
C LEU A 192 23.32 -23.76 15.19
N GLY A 193 22.11 -24.31 15.31
CA GLY A 193 21.82 -25.44 16.20
C GLY A 193 22.62 -26.70 15.83
N TRP A 194 22.77 -26.99 14.54
CA TRP A 194 23.59 -28.13 14.07
C TRP A 194 25.08 -27.94 14.35
N LEU A 195 25.62 -26.73 14.13
CA LEU A 195 27.00 -26.40 14.45
C LEU A 195 27.26 -26.48 15.96
N ALA A 196 26.34 -26.00 16.79
CA ALA A 196 26.43 -26.11 18.25
C ALA A 196 26.42 -27.57 18.71
N ARG A 197 25.56 -28.42 18.12
CA ARG A 197 25.51 -29.85 18.42
C ARG A 197 26.84 -30.56 18.13
N ARG A 198 27.52 -30.21 17.03
CA ARG A 198 28.83 -30.80 16.68
C ARG A 198 29.93 -30.50 17.69
N ARG A 199 29.87 -29.35 18.38
CA ARG A 199 30.88 -28.96 19.38
C ARG A 199 30.70 -29.65 20.73
N HIS A 200 29.54 -30.24 20.98
CA HIS A 200 29.25 -30.92 22.24
C HIS A 200 29.48 -32.43 22.20
N SER A 201 29.81 -32.97 21.01
CA SER A 201 30.09 -34.39 20.77
C SER A 201 31.59 -34.68 20.49
N ALA A 202 32.45 -33.70 20.72
CA ALA A 202 33.90 -33.82 20.76
C ALA A 202 34.39 -33.47 22.16
#